data_AF-A0A7S2HIG5-F1
#
_entry.id   AF-A0A7S2HIG5-F1
#
_cell.length_a   1.000
_cell.length_b   1.000
_cell.length_c   1.000
_cell.angle_alpha   90.00
_cell.angle_beta   90.00
_cell.angle_gamma   90.00
#
_symmetry.space_group_name_H-M   'P 1'
#
loop_
_entity.id
_entity.type
_entity.pdbx_description
1 polymer ?
#
loop_
_entity_poly.entity_id
_entity_poly.type
_entity_poly.pdbx_seq_one_letter_code
_entity_poly.pdbx_strand_id
1 'polypeptide(L)'
;VASADGVQSKTGERLTLEVYKDGEAVELRAREGADGEETRIPVGAALLQELDQADPWTDLFSRAGVDPGPPRRLVVSAKLGEREVALRPNGASVLLTIYRYGAKRFYVAGMDLATQRMFSLSITEGSLSAEADAAVAAAGSDAATFDAVAAALTVGEDGEALLVG
;
A
#
# COMPACT_ATOMS: atom_id res chain seq x y z
N VAL A 1 20.82 13.68 5.44
CA VAL A 1 20.04 13.28 4.25
C VAL A 1 20.12 11.77 4.13
N ALA A 2 19.00 11.09 3.97
CA ALA A 2 18.95 9.65 3.70
C ALA A 2 18.35 9.46 2.31
N SER A 3 18.88 8.53 1.51
CA SER A 3 18.43 8.32 0.13
C SER A 3 18.41 6.83 -0.22
N ALA A 4 17.53 6.48 -1.15
CA ALA A 4 17.43 5.14 -1.71
C ALA A 4 17.15 5.25 -3.22
N ASP A 5 18.00 4.59 -4.02
CA ASP A 5 17.89 4.63 -5.47
C ASP A 5 17.23 3.37 -6.03
N GLY A 6 16.34 3.57 -7.00
CA GLY A 6 15.71 2.47 -7.72
C GLY A 6 14.79 1.58 -6.89
N VAL A 7 14.16 2.15 -5.85
CA VAL A 7 13.17 1.47 -5.01
C VAL A 7 11.97 1.12 -5.87
N GLN A 8 11.62 -0.16 -5.93
CA GLN A 8 10.37 -0.62 -6.52
C GLN A 8 9.23 -0.35 -5.53
N SER A 9 8.36 0.60 -5.86
CA SER A 9 7.20 0.94 -5.04
C SER A 9 6.17 -0.19 -5.06
N LYS A 10 5.33 -0.25 -4.02
CA LYS A 10 4.20 -1.19 -3.95
C LYS A 10 3.12 -0.90 -4.98
N THR A 11 3.17 0.26 -5.63
CA THR A 11 2.27 0.67 -6.71
C THR A 11 2.83 0.40 -8.12
N GLY A 12 4.03 -0.15 -8.23
CA GLY A 12 4.62 -0.64 -9.50
C GLY A 12 5.64 0.31 -10.15
N GLU A 13 5.83 1.50 -9.62
CA GLU A 13 6.83 2.47 -10.09
C GLU A 13 8.23 2.20 -9.54
N ARG A 14 9.25 2.63 -10.28
CA ARG A 14 10.63 2.67 -9.79
C ARG A 14 11.00 4.09 -9.38
N LEU A 15 11.25 4.28 -8.09
CA LEU A 15 11.46 5.58 -7.46
C LEU A 15 12.90 5.72 -6.98
N THR A 16 13.49 6.89 -7.20
CA THR A 16 14.57 7.40 -6.35
C THR A 16 13.93 8.22 -5.24
N LEU A 17 14.20 7.85 -3.99
CA LEU A 17 13.63 8.46 -2.80
C LEU A 17 14.71 9.16 -2.00
N GLU A 18 14.38 10.33 -1.45
CA GLU A 18 15.25 11.11 -0.59
C GLU A 18 14.46 11.68 0.58
N VAL A 19 15.01 11.56 1.79
CA VAL A 19 14.53 12.29 2.97
C VAL A 19 15.34 13.57 3.10
N TYR A 20 14.67 14.68 2.86
CA TYR A 20 15.20 16.01 3.11
C TYR A 20 14.79 16.48 4.50
N LYS A 21 15.72 17.10 5.22
CA LYS A 21 15.49 17.65 6.56
C LYS A 21 15.96 19.09 6.60
N ASP A 22 15.10 19.99 7.04
CA ASP A 22 15.42 21.39 7.30
C ASP A 22 14.87 21.80 8.68
N GLY A 23 15.75 21.87 9.67
CA GLY A 23 15.36 21.97 11.07
C GLY A 23 14.46 20.80 11.50
N GLU A 24 13.23 21.11 11.91
CA GLU A 24 12.20 20.13 12.28
C GLU A 24 11.35 19.65 11.10
N ALA A 25 11.44 20.31 9.94
CA ALA A 25 10.69 19.91 8.76
C ALA A 25 11.35 18.68 8.11
N VAL A 26 10.54 17.65 7.86
CA VAL A 26 10.95 16.45 7.15
C VAL A 26 10.10 16.31 5.89
N GLU A 27 10.75 16.14 4.74
CA GLU A 27 10.09 15.90 3.46
C GLU A 27 10.56 14.57 2.88
N LEU A 28 9.62 13.83 2.29
CA LEU A 28 9.94 12.74 1.38
C LEU A 28 9.88 13.30 -0.03
N ARG A 29 10.98 13.14 -0.76
CA ARG A 29 11.11 13.51 -2.17
C ARG A 29 11.20 12.25 -3.00
N ALA A 30 10.53 12.24 -4.15
CA ALA A 30 10.58 11.13 -5.07
C ALA A 30 10.79 11.60 -6.51
N ARG A 31 11.57 10.82 -7.26
CA ARG A 31 11.73 10.96 -8.70
C ARG A 31 11.47 9.61 -9.37
N GLU A 32 10.66 9.62 -10.43
CA GLU A 32 10.44 8.45 -11.29
C GLU A 32 11.50 8.42 -12.40
N GLY A 33 12.46 7.50 -12.30
CA GLY A 33 13.58 7.41 -13.27
C GLY A 33 14.59 8.57 -13.20
N ALA A 34 15.50 8.64 -14.16
CA ALA A 34 16.61 9.62 -14.15
C ALA A 34 16.13 11.06 -14.43
N ASP A 35 15.20 11.21 -15.37
CA ASP A 35 14.73 12.50 -15.89
C ASP A 35 13.33 12.88 -15.35
N GLY A 36 12.80 12.13 -14.39
CA GLY A 36 11.48 12.39 -13.82
C GLY A 36 11.40 13.74 -13.09
N GLU A 37 10.20 14.33 -13.08
CA GLU A 37 9.92 15.47 -12.21
C GLU A 37 9.98 15.05 -10.74
N GLU A 38 10.59 15.88 -9.91
CA GLU A 38 10.64 15.63 -8.46
C GLU A 38 9.30 16.01 -7.83
N THR A 39 8.73 15.06 -7.09
CA THR A 39 7.54 15.29 -6.27
C THR A 39 7.92 15.26 -4.80
N ARG A 40 7.19 16.02 -3.97
CA ARG A 40 7.51 16.20 -2.55
C ARG A 40 6.26 16.06 -1.71
N ILE A 41 6.38 15.40 -0.57
CA ILE A 41 5.35 15.39 0.46
C ILE A 41 5.96 15.68 1.84
N PRO A 42 5.28 16.48 2.68
CA PRO A 42 5.70 16.65 4.06
C PRO A 42 5.46 15.35 4.84
N VAL A 43 6.43 14.96 5.66
CA VAL A 43 6.32 13.83 6.59
C VAL A 43 5.93 14.40 7.95
N GLY A 44 4.63 14.38 8.24
CA GLY A 44 4.09 14.93 9.49
C GLY A 44 4.55 14.17 10.74
N ALA A 45 4.49 14.83 11.90
CA ALA A 45 4.91 14.26 13.18
C ALA A 45 4.16 12.95 13.54
N ALA A 46 2.87 12.85 13.20
CA ALA A 46 2.09 11.63 13.42
C ALA A 46 2.68 10.44 12.64
N LEU A 47 2.98 10.62 11.36
CA LEU A 47 3.62 9.59 10.55
C LEU A 47 5.01 9.24 11.10
N LEU A 48 5.82 10.23 11.49
CA LEU A 48 7.14 9.97 12.08
C LEU A 48 7.09 9.10 13.35
N GLN A 49 6.03 9.22 14.14
CA GLN A 49 5.82 8.39 15.34
C GLN A 49 5.36 6.97 15.01
N GLU A 50 4.69 6.77 13.86
CA GLU A 50 4.24 5.46 13.38
C GLU A 50 5.33 4.67 12.63
N LEU A 51 6.41 5.33 12.23
CA LEU A 51 7.55 4.65 11.58
C LEU A 51 8.29 3.77 12.59
N ASP A 52 8.91 2.71 12.08
CA ASP A 52 9.86 1.91 12.86
C ASP A 52 10.99 2.80 13.38
N GLN A 53 11.07 2.98 14.70
CA GLN A 53 12.06 3.86 15.31
C GLN A 53 13.49 3.32 15.19
N ALA A 54 13.67 2.03 14.88
CA ALA A 54 14.98 1.43 14.63
C ALA A 54 15.50 1.77 13.23
N ASP A 55 14.62 1.82 12.22
CA ASP A 55 14.95 2.18 10.84
C ASP A 55 13.82 2.94 10.12
N PRO A 56 13.57 4.21 10.52
CA PRO A 56 12.37 4.94 10.10
C PRO A 56 12.37 5.28 8.61
N TRP A 57 13.55 5.46 8.01
CA TRP A 57 13.65 5.88 6.61
C TRP A 57 13.44 4.71 5.67
N THR A 58 13.96 3.53 5.98
CA THR A 58 13.65 2.31 5.22
C THR A 58 12.16 1.98 5.31
N ASP A 59 11.55 2.10 6.49
CA ASP A 59 10.11 1.92 6.66
C ASP A 59 9.32 2.95 5.82
N LEU A 60 9.66 4.24 5.91
CA LEU A 60 9.02 5.29 5.10
C LEU A 60 9.14 5.02 3.60
N PHE A 61 10.32 4.62 3.13
CA PHE A 61 10.54 4.26 1.72
C PHE A 61 9.71 3.05 1.29
N SER A 62 9.54 2.06 2.17
CA SER A 62 8.72 0.88 1.90
C SER A 62 7.22 1.20 1.78
N ARG A 63 6.77 2.27 2.45
CA ARG A 63 5.38 2.76 2.42
C ARG A 63 5.11 3.75 1.28
N ALA A 64 6.15 4.24 0.60
CA ALA A 64 6.01 5.19 -0.49
C ALA A 64 5.42 4.54 -1.75
N GLY A 65 4.60 5.30 -2.48
CA GLY A 65 4.03 4.89 -3.76
C GLY A 65 3.50 6.08 -4.54
N VAL A 66 2.78 5.81 -5.63
CA VAL A 66 2.27 6.85 -6.52
C VAL A 66 0.77 6.68 -6.72
N ASP A 67 0.04 7.77 -6.53
CA ASP A 67 -1.35 7.92 -6.95
C ASP A 67 -1.34 8.56 -8.35
N PRO A 68 -1.89 7.90 -9.38
CA PRO A 68 -1.76 8.38 -10.75
C PRO A 68 -2.52 9.68 -11.00
N GLY A 69 -3.57 9.99 -10.23
CA GLY A 69 -4.29 11.26 -10.30
C GLY A 69 -4.81 11.67 -11.68
N PRO A 70 -5.50 12.81 -11.76
CA PRO A 70 -4.76 14.05 -12.03
C PRO A 70 -4.84 15.08 -10.88
N PRO A 71 -3.73 15.67 -10.41
CA PRO A 71 -2.35 15.43 -10.84
C PRO A 71 -1.76 14.15 -10.23
N ARG A 72 -0.81 13.54 -10.96
CA ARG A 72 0.01 12.43 -10.46
C ARG A 72 0.83 12.91 -9.27
N ARG A 73 0.86 12.13 -8.19
CA ARG A 73 1.48 12.54 -6.92
C ARG A 73 2.10 11.39 -6.15
N LEU A 74 3.21 11.70 -5.48
CA LEU A 74 3.79 10.85 -4.43
C LEU A 74 2.83 10.76 -3.25
N VAL A 75 2.71 9.55 -2.70
CA VAL A 75 1.87 9.26 -1.53
C VAL A 75 2.63 8.33 -0.58
N VAL A 76 2.25 8.36 0.68
CA VAL A 76 2.62 7.34 1.68
C VAL A 76 1.36 6.58 2.04
N SER A 77 1.48 5.27 2.12
CA SER A 77 0.32 4.42 2.36
C SER A 77 -0.30 4.65 3.74
N ALA A 78 -1.63 4.58 3.78
CA ALA A 78 -2.39 4.59 5.02
C ALA A 78 -2.89 3.17 5.32
N LYS A 79 -2.65 2.67 6.54
CA LYS A 79 -3.16 1.37 6.98
C LYS A 79 -4.68 1.47 7.16
N LEU A 80 -5.45 0.71 6.37
CA LEU A 80 -6.91 0.63 6.53
C LEU A 80 -7.30 -0.21 7.75
N GLY A 81 -6.52 -1.25 8.01
CA GLY A 81 -6.77 -2.19 9.10
C GLY A 81 -5.93 -3.44 9.01
N GLU A 82 -5.98 -4.22 10.08
CA GLU A 82 -5.40 -5.55 10.20
C GLU A 82 -6.38 -6.41 10.98
N ARG A 83 -6.86 -7.49 10.36
CA ARG A 83 -7.94 -8.32 10.90
C ARG A 83 -7.78 -9.76 10.45
N GLU A 84 -8.23 -10.69 11.29
CA GLU A 84 -8.46 -12.07 10.87
C GLU A 84 -9.70 -12.12 9.96
N VAL A 85 -9.55 -12.70 8.78
CA VAL A 85 -10.63 -12.87 7.80
C VAL A 85 -10.60 -14.29 7.24
N ALA A 86 -11.77 -14.83 6.92
CA ALA A 86 -11.91 -16.08 6.21
C ALA A 86 -11.97 -15.81 4.71
N LEU A 87 -10.91 -16.15 3.97
CA LEU A 87 -10.85 -15.94 2.53
C LEU A 87 -11.45 -17.12 1.75
N ARG A 88 -12.15 -16.79 0.66
CA ARG A 88 -12.71 -17.78 -0.29
C ARG A 88 -11.59 -18.44 -1.11
N PRO A 89 -11.85 -19.60 -1.74
CA PRO A 89 -13.08 -20.40 -1.66
C PRO A 89 -13.17 -21.30 -0.42
N ASN A 90 -12.02 -21.62 0.19
CA ASN A 90 -11.94 -22.68 1.20
C ASN A 90 -12.15 -22.18 2.65
N GLY A 91 -12.41 -20.88 2.84
CA GLY A 91 -12.56 -20.29 4.18
C GLY A 91 -11.26 -20.25 4.98
N ALA A 92 -10.12 -20.14 4.29
CA ALA A 92 -8.81 -20.09 4.93
C ALA A 92 -8.74 -18.88 5.88
N SER A 93 -8.39 -19.12 7.15
CA SER A 93 -8.24 -18.03 8.11
C SER A 93 -6.90 -17.33 7.91
N VAL A 94 -6.96 -16.04 7.63
CA VAL A 94 -5.81 -15.22 7.25
C VAL A 94 -5.81 -13.96 8.12
N LEU A 95 -4.67 -13.64 8.73
CA LEU A 95 -4.43 -12.29 9.24
C LEU A 95 -4.10 -11.38 8.07
N LEU A 96 -5.05 -10.52 7.69
CA LEU A 96 -4.98 -9.66 6.52
C LEU A 96 -4.76 -8.21 6.92
N THR A 97 -3.76 -7.58 6.32
CA THR A 97 -3.45 -6.16 6.47
C THR A 97 -3.54 -5.46 5.13
N ILE A 98 -4.31 -4.38 5.06
CA ILE A 98 -4.53 -3.61 3.83
C ILE A 98 -4.04 -2.19 4.00
N TYR A 99 -3.25 -1.73 3.03
CA TYR A 99 -2.73 -0.37 2.94
C TYR A 99 -3.30 0.31 1.70
N ARG A 100 -3.69 1.57 1.81
CA ARG A 100 -4.26 2.37 0.72
C ARG A 100 -3.25 3.41 0.25
N TYR A 101 -3.05 3.47 -1.07
CA TYR A 101 -2.22 4.47 -1.75
C TYR A 101 -3.06 5.48 -2.52
N GLY A 102 -4.27 5.11 -2.93
CA GLY A 102 -5.20 5.99 -3.63
C GLY A 102 -6.62 5.42 -3.61
N ALA A 103 -7.55 6.03 -4.36
CA ALA A 103 -8.93 5.56 -4.39
C ALA A 103 -9.07 4.10 -4.90
N LYS A 104 -8.18 3.69 -5.79
CA LYS A 104 -8.19 2.36 -6.45
C LYS A 104 -6.85 1.61 -6.34
N ARG A 105 -5.93 2.10 -5.49
CA ARG A 105 -4.61 1.49 -5.29
C ARG A 105 -4.44 1.01 -3.86
N PHE A 106 -4.16 -0.28 -3.73
CA PHE A 106 -3.99 -0.93 -2.44
C PHE A 106 -2.79 -1.86 -2.46
N TYR A 107 -2.18 -2.04 -1.31
CA TYR A 107 -1.26 -3.13 -1.06
C TYR A 107 -1.87 -4.02 0.03
N VAL A 108 -1.95 -5.31 -0.26
CA VAL A 108 -2.49 -6.32 0.63
C VAL A 108 -1.35 -7.20 1.08
N ALA A 109 -1.21 -7.41 2.38
CA ALA A 109 -0.35 -8.41 2.97
C ALA A 109 -1.21 -9.37 3.78
N GLY A 110 -0.96 -10.67 3.65
CA GLY A 110 -1.70 -11.68 4.40
C GLY A 110 -0.79 -12.77 4.93
N MET A 111 -1.18 -13.35 6.07
CA MET A 111 -0.57 -14.55 6.64
C MET A 111 -1.64 -15.58 6.91
N ASP A 112 -1.56 -16.72 6.22
CA ASP A 112 -2.39 -17.88 6.53
C ASP A 112 -2.06 -18.39 7.92
N LEU A 113 -3.05 -18.43 8.82
CA LEU A 113 -2.83 -18.75 10.22
C LEU A 113 -2.54 -20.24 10.46
N ALA A 114 -3.03 -21.12 9.59
CA ALA A 114 -2.80 -22.55 9.71
C ALA A 114 -1.40 -22.95 9.22
N THR A 115 -0.95 -22.36 8.11
CA THR A 115 0.32 -22.72 7.46
C THR A 115 1.46 -21.76 7.75
N GLN A 116 1.16 -20.58 8.31
CA GLN A 116 2.09 -19.46 8.52
C GLN A 116 2.72 -18.94 7.22
N ARG A 117 2.14 -19.30 6.06
CA ARG A 117 2.59 -18.78 4.77
C ARG A 117 2.13 -17.34 4.61
N MET A 118 3.07 -16.50 4.17
CA MET A 118 2.80 -15.10 3.87
C MET A 118 2.57 -14.92 2.36
N PHE A 119 1.67 -14.01 2.03
CA PHE A 119 1.46 -13.55 0.66
C PHE A 119 1.33 -12.02 0.63
N SER A 120 1.54 -11.44 -0.54
CA SER A 120 1.27 -10.03 -0.78
C SER A 120 0.75 -9.78 -2.18
N LEU A 121 -0.14 -8.81 -2.33
CA LEU A 121 -0.74 -8.43 -3.60
C LEU A 121 -0.79 -6.92 -3.74
N SER A 122 -0.34 -6.41 -4.88
CA SER A 122 -0.51 -5.02 -5.30
C SER A 122 -1.74 -4.89 -6.18
N ILE A 123 -2.68 -4.05 -5.76
CA ILE A 123 -3.92 -3.74 -6.49
C ILE A 123 -3.75 -2.35 -7.11
N THR A 124 -3.95 -2.26 -8.43
CA THR A 124 -3.91 -1.01 -9.21
C THR A 124 -5.26 -0.76 -9.90
N GLU A 125 -5.40 0.36 -10.61
CA GLU A 125 -6.68 0.80 -11.21
C GLU A 125 -7.30 -0.23 -12.16
N GLY A 126 -6.49 -1.07 -12.80
CA GLY A 126 -6.95 -2.12 -13.71
C GLY A 126 -7.07 -3.50 -13.06
N SER A 127 -6.78 -3.63 -11.77
CA SER A 127 -6.75 -4.91 -11.07
C SER A 127 -8.13 -5.32 -10.55
N LEU A 128 -8.97 -4.35 -10.15
CA LEU A 128 -10.31 -4.61 -9.60
C LEU A 128 -11.32 -4.92 -10.71
N SER A 129 -12.23 -5.85 -10.46
CA SER A 129 -13.43 -6.01 -11.27
C SER A 129 -14.35 -4.79 -11.13
N ALA A 130 -15.27 -4.61 -12.09
CA ALA A 130 -16.22 -3.50 -12.04
C ALA A 130 -17.10 -3.53 -10.77
N GLU A 131 -17.46 -4.72 -10.29
CA GLU A 131 -18.22 -4.89 -9.05
C GLU A 131 -17.40 -4.49 -7.82
N ALA A 132 -16.15 -4.97 -7.73
CA ALA A 132 -15.26 -4.63 -6.63
C ALA A 132 -14.92 -3.13 -6.61
N ASP A 133 -14.69 -2.53 -7.78
CA ASP A 133 -14.45 -1.09 -7.92
C ASP A 133 -15.65 -0.27 -7.42
N ALA A 134 -16.87 -0.67 -7.78
CA ALA A 134 -18.08 -0.01 -7.30
C ALA A 134 -18.26 -0.16 -5.77
N ALA A 135 -17.97 -1.34 -5.21
CA ALA A 135 -18.04 -1.57 -3.77
C ALA A 135 -17.02 -0.72 -3.00
N VAL A 136 -15.77 -0.63 -3.49
CA VAL A 136 -14.73 0.23 -2.93
C VAL A 136 -15.12 1.70 -3.02
N ALA A 137 -15.68 2.15 -4.16
CA ALA A 137 -16.11 3.54 -4.35
C ALA A 137 -17.30 3.92 -3.45
N ALA A 138 -18.19 2.96 -3.15
CA ALA A 138 -19.33 3.16 -2.25
C ALA A 138 -18.94 3.10 -0.76
N ALA A 139 -17.74 2.62 -0.43
CA ALA A 139 -17.28 2.50 0.94
C ALA A 139 -17.02 3.89 1.55
N GLY A 140 -17.83 4.28 2.53
CA GLY A 140 -17.74 5.58 3.21
C GLY A 140 -16.73 5.65 4.36
N SER A 141 -16.01 4.57 4.64
CA SER A 141 -15.05 4.49 5.76
C SER A 141 -13.94 3.48 5.48
N ASP A 142 -12.82 3.64 6.18
CA ASP A 142 -11.66 2.73 6.04
C ASP A 142 -12.00 1.29 6.38
N ALA A 143 -12.88 1.07 7.38
CA ALA A 143 -13.39 -0.24 7.72
C ALA A 143 -14.22 -0.85 6.57
N ALA A 144 -15.11 -0.06 5.97
CA ALA A 144 -15.92 -0.52 4.84
C ALA A 144 -15.05 -0.76 3.58
N THR A 145 -14.03 0.08 3.36
CA THR A 145 -13.08 -0.11 2.25
C THR A 145 -12.26 -1.38 2.46
N PHE A 146 -11.81 -1.64 3.70
CA PHE A 146 -11.14 -2.89 4.05
C PHE A 146 -12.02 -4.09 3.71
N ASP A 147 -13.28 -4.07 4.15
CA ASP A 147 -14.22 -5.19 3.94
C ASP A 147 -14.51 -5.39 2.44
N ALA A 148 -14.67 -4.30 1.67
CA ALA A 148 -14.88 -4.35 0.23
C ALA A 148 -13.68 -4.96 -0.52
N VAL A 149 -12.45 -4.55 -0.18
CA VAL A 149 -11.23 -5.12 -0.78
C VAL A 149 -11.07 -6.59 -0.36
N ALA A 150 -11.27 -6.92 0.92
CA ALA A 150 -11.16 -8.28 1.43
C ALA A 150 -12.17 -9.23 0.76
N ALA A 151 -13.39 -8.78 0.51
CA ALA A 151 -14.42 -9.56 -0.20
C ALA A 151 -14.06 -9.87 -1.65
N ALA A 152 -13.22 -9.05 -2.28
CA ALA A 152 -12.72 -9.26 -3.64
C ALA A 152 -11.52 -10.21 -3.70
N LEU A 153 -11.00 -10.69 -2.56
CA LEU A 153 -9.83 -11.56 -2.51
C LEU A 153 -10.22 -13.04 -2.42
N THR A 154 -9.40 -13.87 -3.06
CA THR A 154 -9.36 -15.32 -2.90
C THR A 154 -7.94 -15.77 -2.66
N VAL A 155 -7.78 -16.95 -2.05
CA VAL A 155 -6.49 -17.62 -1.94
C VAL A 155 -6.50 -18.83 -2.87
N GLY A 156 -5.54 -18.88 -3.80
CA GLY A 156 -5.30 -20.00 -4.69
C GLY A 156 -4.72 -21.20 -3.94
N GLU A 157 -4.69 -22.36 -4.60
CA GLU A 157 -4.23 -23.62 -3.98
C GLU A 157 -2.78 -23.56 -3.48
N ASP A 158 -1.95 -22.73 -4.10
CA ASP A 158 -0.55 -22.54 -3.73
C ASP A 158 -0.36 -21.55 -2.55
N GLY A 159 -1.43 -20.92 -2.09
CA GLY A 159 -1.40 -19.89 -1.03
C GLY A 159 -1.23 -18.47 -1.55
N GLU A 160 -1.28 -18.25 -2.87
CA GLU A 160 -1.24 -16.92 -3.48
C GLU A 160 -2.59 -16.23 -3.39
N ALA A 161 -2.61 -14.94 -3.07
CA ALA A 161 -3.84 -14.15 -3.13
C ALA A 161 -4.12 -13.64 -4.54
N LEU A 162 -5.37 -13.81 -4.96
CA LEU A 162 -5.87 -13.40 -6.27
C LEU A 162 -7.13 -12.56 -6.10
N LEU A 163 -7.34 -11.61 -7.02
CA LEU A 163 -8.61 -10.89 -7.11
C LEU A 163 -9.63 -11.74 -7.86
N VAL A 164 -10.87 -11.72 -7.37
CA VAL A 164 -12.01 -12.31 -8.07
C VAL A 164 -12.52 -11.32 -9.11
N GLY A 165 -12.57 -11.79 -10.37
CA GLY A 165 -13.15 -11.08 -11.50
C GLY A 165 -14.66 -11.00 -11.43
#